data_AF-A0A931WY47-F1
#
_entry.id   AF-A0A931WY47-F1
#
_cell.length_a   1.000
_cell.length_b   1.000
_cell.length_c   1.000
_cell.angle_alpha   90.00
_cell.angle_beta   90.00
_cell.angle_gamma   90.00
#
_symmetry.space_group_name_H-M   'P 1'
#
loop_
_entity.id
_entity.type
_entity.pdbx_description
1 polymer ?
#
loop_
_entity_poly.entity_id
_entity_poly.type
_entity_poly.pdbx_seq_one_letter_code
_entity_poly.pdbx_strand_id
1 'polypeptide(L)'
;MPAIVVPQSTLNRFKKVSAATVWSAVRRMGSPKCFMEEVYPMTPGRRLAARARTLRMLPLRPDLQAELGSGEQAPVYQAMDACKRGDVLVVDTMRMPYSTALGDVRLLQLQMQKADGLVTDGAIATLMW
;
A
#
# COMPACT_ATOMS: atom_id res chain seq x y z
N MET A 1 -5.28 16.56 -14.02
CA MET A 1 -4.15 15.96 -14.77
C MET A 1 -4.57 14.55 -15.19
N PRO A 2 -4.36 14.13 -16.45
CA PRO A 2 -4.62 12.74 -16.83
C PRO A 2 -3.76 11.80 -15.98
N ALA A 3 -4.30 10.62 -15.67
CA ALA A 3 -3.57 9.62 -14.89
C ALA A 3 -2.26 9.25 -15.63
N ILE A 4 -1.12 9.51 -15.00
CA ILE A 4 0.19 9.14 -15.56
C ILE A 4 0.27 7.60 -15.52
N VAL A 5 0.25 6.99 -16.70
CA VAL A 5 0.40 5.54 -16.84
C VAL A 5 1.89 5.22 -16.94
N VAL A 6 2.41 4.46 -15.97
CA VAL A 6 3.79 3.96 -16.01
C VAL A 6 3.79 2.58 -16.67
N PRO A 7 4.53 2.37 -17.78
CA PRO A 7 4.60 1.07 -18.43
C PRO A 7 5.20 -0.02 -17.51
N GLN A 8 4.71 -1.25 -17.66
CA GLN A 8 5.21 -2.39 -16.87
C GLN A 8 6.70 -2.64 -17.10
N SER A 9 7.22 -2.38 -18.30
CA SER A 9 8.64 -2.48 -18.62
C SER A 9 9.49 -1.54 -17.77
N THR A 10 9.00 -0.34 -17.48
CA THR A 10 9.65 0.63 -16.60
C THR A 10 9.67 0.12 -15.16
N LEU A 11 8.53 -0.35 -14.64
CA LEU A 11 8.46 -0.93 -13.29
C LEU A 11 9.40 -2.14 -13.13
N ASN A 12 9.47 -3.01 -14.14
CA ASN A 12 10.37 -4.16 -14.14
C ASN A 12 11.86 -3.75 -14.11
N ARG A 13 12.23 -2.62 -14.73
CA ARG A 13 13.59 -2.07 -14.61
C ARG A 13 13.85 -1.53 -13.20
N PHE A 14 12.88 -0.85 -12.59
CA PHE A 14 13.01 -0.36 -11.21
C PHE A 14 13.17 -1.48 -10.19
N LYS A 15 12.58 -2.67 -10.40
CA LYS A 15 12.83 -3.86 -9.55
C LYS A 15 14.32 -4.25 -9.47
N LYS A 16 15.16 -3.84 -10.43
CA LYS A 16 16.61 -4.12 -10.45
C LYS A 16 17.43 -3.06 -9.72
N VAL A 17 16.86 -1.89 -9.43
CA VAL A 17 17.54 -0.74 -8.80
C VAL A 17 17.28 -0.75 -7.30
N SER A 18 18.24 -0.29 -6.50
CA SER A 18 18.06 -0.17 -5.04
C SER A 18 17.15 1.01 -4.68
N ALA A 19 16.39 0.89 -3.58
CA ALA A 19 15.59 2.00 -3.07
C ALA A 19 16.45 3.25 -2.76
N ALA A 20 17.67 3.06 -2.25
CA ALA A 20 18.61 4.15 -1.97
C ALA A 20 19.05 4.91 -3.24
N THR A 21 19.26 4.19 -4.34
CA THR A 21 19.57 4.81 -5.65
C THR A 21 18.38 5.60 -6.18
N VAL A 22 17.16 5.06 -6.07
CA VAL A 22 15.93 5.76 -6.47
C VAL A 22 15.74 7.02 -5.64
N TRP A 23 15.86 6.93 -4.31
CA TRP A 23 15.77 8.07 -3.39
C TRP A 23 16.79 9.16 -3.76
N SER A 24 18.05 8.80 -4.01
CA SER A 24 19.09 9.74 -4.39
C SER A 24 18.75 10.50 -5.69
N ALA A 25 18.19 9.81 -6.68
CA ALA A 25 17.75 10.43 -7.93
C ALA A 25 16.54 11.36 -7.72
N VAL A 26 15.53 10.91 -6.98
CA VAL A 26 14.30 11.68 -6.72
C VAL A 26 14.58 12.92 -5.86
N ARG A 27 15.49 12.81 -4.89
CA ARG A 27 15.99 13.95 -4.10
C ARG A 27 16.61 15.02 -4.98
N ARG A 28 17.45 14.62 -5.96
CA ARG A 28 18.05 15.55 -6.93
C ARG A 28 17.01 16.22 -7.85
N MET A 29 15.88 15.56 -8.08
CA MET A 29 14.74 16.11 -8.84
C MET A 29 13.83 17.03 -8.00
N GLY A 30 14.16 17.27 -6.73
CA GLY A 30 13.44 18.24 -5.87
C GLY A 30 12.47 17.63 -4.86
N SER A 31 12.44 16.30 -4.69
CA SER A 31 11.59 15.65 -3.67
C SER A 31 12.43 14.99 -2.57
N PRO A 32 12.78 15.73 -1.50
CA PRO A 32 13.73 15.28 -0.48
C PRO A 32 13.16 14.22 0.48
N LYS A 33 11.84 14.22 0.72
CA LYS A 33 11.15 13.30 1.62
C LYS A 33 10.21 12.37 0.83
N CYS A 34 10.77 11.30 0.28
CA CYS A 34 10.03 10.34 -0.55
C CYS A 34 10.19 8.88 -0.09
N PHE A 35 10.33 8.66 1.22
CA PHE A 35 10.38 7.33 1.84
C PHE A 35 9.52 7.30 3.11
N MET A 36 9.11 6.10 3.51
CA MET A 36 8.46 5.85 4.79
C MET A 36 9.50 5.38 5.81
N GLU A 37 9.46 5.96 7.00
CA GLU A 37 10.30 5.60 8.15
C GLU A 37 9.69 4.42 8.88
N GLU A 38 10.52 3.59 9.54
CA GLU A 38 10.08 2.46 10.36
C GLU A 38 9.20 1.42 9.62
N VAL A 39 9.35 1.31 8.30
CA VAL A 39 8.69 0.29 7.47
C VAL A 39 9.71 -0.80 7.11
N TYR A 40 9.41 -2.03 7.52
CA TYR A 40 10.30 -3.18 7.37
C TYR A 40 9.71 -4.23 6.41
N PRO A 41 10.55 -4.92 5.61
CA PRO A 41 10.07 -5.95 4.70
C PRO A 41 9.66 -7.21 5.47
N MET A 42 8.38 -7.60 5.35
CA MET A 42 7.86 -8.86 5.90
C MET A 42 8.16 -10.09 5.02
N THR A 43 8.58 -9.88 3.77
CA THR A 43 8.99 -10.97 2.86
C THR A 43 10.42 -10.74 2.39
N PRO A 44 11.44 -11.20 3.15
CA PRO A 44 12.84 -11.00 2.81
C PRO A 44 13.20 -11.50 1.41
N GLY A 45 14.14 -10.83 0.75
CA GLY A 45 14.61 -11.19 -0.59
C GLY A 45 13.68 -10.80 -1.74
N ARG A 46 12.44 -10.36 -1.47
CA ARG A 46 11.53 -9.85 -2.49
C ARG A 46 11.73 -8.35 -2.71
N ARG A 47 11.68 -7.93 -3.98
CA ARG A 47 11.72 -6.51 -4.37
C ARG A 47 10.38 -6.08 -4.95
N LEU A 48 9.96 -4.87 -4.60
CA LEU A 48 8.68 -4.29 -5.00
C LEU A 48 8.89 -2.98 -5.76
N ALA A 49 8.32 -2.89 -6.95
CA ALA A 49 8.15 -1.66 -7.71
C ALA A 49 6.89 -1.82 -8.55
N ALA A 50 5.86 -1.07 -8.20
CA ALA A 50 4.49 -1.27 -8.64
C ALA A 50 3.75 0.07 -8.61
N ARG A 51 2.58 0.14 -9.27
CA ARG A 51 1.73 1.33 -9.19
C ARG A 51 1.04 1.38 -7.83
N ALA A 52 1.15 2.51 -7.13
CA ALA A 52 0.50 2.67 -5.83
C ALA A 52 -1.01 2.87 -5.97
N ARG A 53 -1.79 2.14 -5.18
CA ARG A 53 -3.18 2.43 -4.81
C ARG A 53 -3.17 2.82 -3.35
N THR A 54 -3.72 3.98 -3.02
CA THR A 54 -3.57 4.55 -1.68
C THR A 54 -4.86 4.44 -0.89
N LEU A 55 -4.78 4.01 0.35
CA LEU A 55 -5.85 4.02 1.33
C LEU A 55 -5.36 4.81 2.55
N ARG A 56 -6.18 5.73 3.05
CA ARG A 56 -5.92 6.42 4.32
C ARG A 56 -6.97 6.01 5.33
N MET A 57 -6.52 5.46 6.45
CA MET A 57 -7.34 5.24 7.62
C MET A 57 -7.48 6.57 8.37
N LEU A 58 -8.65 6.78 8.95
CA LEU A 58 -8.96 7.91 9.83
C LEU A 58 -9.39 7.39 11.19
N PRO A 59 -9.34 8.22 12.25
CA PRO A 59 -9.89 7.83 13.55
C PRO A 59 -11.38 7.48 13.41
N LEU A 60 -11.87 6.64 14.32
CA LEU A 60 -13.29 6.31 14.35
C LEU A 60 -14.11 7.60 14.47
N ARG A 61 -15.07 7.74 13.56
CA ARG A 61 -16.02 8.86 13.51
C ARG A 61 -17.43 8.32 13.68
N PRO A 62 -17.93 8.21 14.93
CA PRO A 62 -19.28 7.70 15.20
C PRO A 62 -20.36 8.50 14.46
N ASP A 63 -20.11 9.79 14.25
CA ASP A 63 -20.98 10.71 13.51
C ASP A 63 -21.13 10.33 12.03
N LEU A 64 -20.13 9.70 11.42
CA LEU A 64 -20.16 9.26 10.03
C LEU A 64 -20.44 7.77 9.86
N GLN A 65 -20.63 7.02 10.96
CA GLN A 65 -20.71 5.57 10.90
C GLN A 65 -21.90 5.06 10.08
N ALA A 66 -23.02 5.79 10.09
CA ALA A 66 -24.20 5.46 9.29
C ALA A 66 -24.00 5.71 7.78
N GLU A 67 -23.08 6.60 7.41
CA GLU A 67 -22.75 6.92 6.01
C GLU A 67 -21.69 5.98 5.43
N LEU A 68 -20.93 5.31 6.30
CA LEU A 68 -19.93 4.34 5.89
C LEU A 68 -20.60 3.02 5.50
N GLY A 69 -20.29 2.54 4.30
CA GLY A 69 -20.67 1.19 3.88
C GLY A 69 -20.15 0.13 4.87
N SER A 70 -20.90 -0.96 5.00
CA SER A 70 -20.53 -2.11 5.85
C SER A 70 -20.26 -3.36 5.01
N GLY A 71 -19.61 -4.37 5.61
CA GLY A 71 -19.24 -5.60 4.89
C GLY A 71 -18.40 -5.30 3.65
N GLU A 72 -18.80 -5.85 2.50
CA GLU A 72 -18.13 -5.66 1.21
C GLU A 72 -18.14 -4.20 0.72
N GLN A 73 -19.11 -3.41 1.17
CA GLN A 73 -19.21 -1.99 0.84
C GLN A 73 -18.33 -1.11 1.73
N ALA A 74 -17.66 -1.67 2.73
CA ALA A 74 -16.79 -0.88 3.58
C ALA A 74 -15.58 -0.37 2.78
N PRO A 75 -15.12 0.88 3.02
CA PRO A 75 -14.09 1.53 2.19
C PRO A 75 -12.80 0.72 2.03
N VAL A 76 -12.44 -0.08 3.04
CA VAL A 76 -11.24 -0.92 2.98
C VAL A 76 -11.40 -2.07 1.99
N TYR A 77 -12.57 -2.72 1.92
CA TYR A 77 -12.85 -3.77 0.94
C TYR A 77 -12.91 -3.19 -0.48
N GLN A 78 -13.52 -2.01 -0.64
CA GLN A 78 -13.53 -1.29 -1.91
C GLN A 78 -12.11 -0.93 -2.38
N ALA A 79 -11.23 -0.50 -1.47
CA ALA A 79 -9.83 -0.21 -1.80
C ALA A 79 -9.06 -1.47 -2.25
N MET A 80 -9.33 -2.62 -1.63
CA MET A 80 -8.75 -3.90 -2.02
C MET A 80 -9.28 -4.36 -3.38
N ASP A 81 -10.58 -4.24 -3.61
CA ASP A 81 -11.21 -4.60 -4.89
C ASP A 81 -10.76 -3.70 -6.05
N ALA A 82 -10.48 -2.43 -5.77
CA ALA A 82 -9.95 -1.49 -6.76
C ALA A 82 -8.49 -1.79 -7.17
N CYS A 83 -7.76 -2.61 -6.42
CA CYS A 83 -6.42 -3.05 -6.78
C CYS A 83 -6.46 -4.00 -7.98
N LYS A 84 -5.52 -3.84 -8.90
CA LYS A 84 -5.38 -4.71 -10.07
C LYS A 84 -4.01 -5.39 -10.06
N ARG A 85 -3.84 -6.35 -10.96
CA ARG A 85 -2.52 -6.94 -11.23
C ARG A 85 -1.47 -5.85 -11.49
N GLY A 86 -0.35 -5.92 -10.77
CA GLY A 86 0.74 -4.94 -10.87
C GLY A 86 0.58 -3.70 -9.97
N ASP A 87 -0.52 -3.62 -9.21
CA ASP A 87 -0.70 -2.59 -8.19
C ASP A 87 -0.11 -3.02 -6.85
N VAL A 88 0.32 -2.04 -6.06
CA VAL A 88 0.61 -2.20 -4.64
C VAL A 88 -0.36 -1.35 -3.84
N LEU A 89 -1.00 -1.93 -2.83
CA LEU A 89 -1.79 -1.17 -1.87
C LEU A 89 -0.86 -0.47 -0.89
N VAL A 90 -0.99 0.84 -0.72
CA VAL A 90 -0.26 1.66 0.24
C VAL A 90 -1.25 2.21 1.25
N VAL A 91 -1.12 1.78 2.50
CA VAL A 91 -2.05 2.14 3.57
C VAL A 91 -1.37 3.09 4.54
N ASP A 92 -1.98 4.26 4.72
CA ASP A 92 -1.60 5.25 5.74
C ASP A 92 -2.54 5.07 6.93
N THR A 93 -1.97 4.75 8.09
CA THR A 93 -2.64 4.53 9.37
C THR A 93 -2.33 5.64 10.37
N MET A 94 -1.84 6.80 9.90
CA MET A 94 -1.41 7.93 10.71
C MET A 94 -0.29 7.55 11.70
N ARG A 95 0.57 6.60 11.32
CA ARG A 95 1.65 6.05 12.16
C ARG A 95 1.18 5.53 13.52
N MET A 96 -0.06 5.05 13.62
CA MET A 96 -0.59 4.47 14.85
C MET A 96 -0.19 2.99 14.94
N PRO A 97 0.74 2.61 15.82
CA PRO A 97 1.35 1.27 15.80
C PRO A 97 0.38 0.15 16.19
N TYR A 98 -0.73 0.49 16.86
CA TYR A 98 -1.79 -0.46 17.23
C TYR A 98 -2.90 -0.54 16.16
N SER A 99 -2.82 0.24 15.09
CA SER A 99 -3.79 0.17 13.99
C SER A 99 -3.55 -1.09 13.17
N THR A 100 -4.42 -2.07 13.34
CA THR A 100 -4.37 -3.38 12.66
C THR A 100 -5.41 -3.49 11.56
N ALA A 101 -5.49 -2.47 10.70
CA ALA A 101 -6.50 -2.39 9.63
C ALA A 101 -6.42 -3.53 8.59
N LEU A 102 -5.37 -4.34 8.63
CA LEU A 102 -5.02 -5.36 7.65
C LEU A 102 -4.75 -6.68 8.39
N GLY A 103 -5.54 -7.70 8.07
CA GLY A 103 -5.39 -9.07 8.57
C GLY A 103 -5.43 -10.10 7.45
N ASP A 104 -5.24 -11.37 7.79
CA ASP A 104 -5.22 -12.53 6.88
C ASP A 104 -6.28 -12.52 5.77
N VAL A 105 -7.57 -12.36 6.08
CA VAL A 105 -8.68 -12.36 5.10
C VAL A 105 -8.51 -11.23 4.08
N ARG A 106 -8.08 -10.06 4.55
CA ARG A 106 -7.86 -8.88 3.72
C ARG A 106 -6.64 -9.04 2.82
N LEU A 107 -5.57 -9.63 3.35
CA LEU A 107 -4.39 -9.97 2.57
C LEU A 107 -4.69 -11.04 1.52
N LEU A 108 -5.53 -12.02 1.85
CA LEU A 108 -5.99 -13.04 0.91
C LEU A 108 -6.79 -12.42 -0.23
N GLN A 109 -7.73 -11.53 0.05
CA GLN A 109 -8.46 -10.79 -0.98
C GLN A 109 -7.51 -10.01 -1.90
N LEU A 110 -6.52 -9.33 -1.33
CA LEU A 110 -5.52 -8.60 -2.09
C LEU A 110 -4.69 -9.54 -3.01
N GLN A 111 -4.38 -10.75 -2.54
CA GLN A 111 -3.76 -11.79 -3.37
C GLN A 111 -4.70 -12.30 -4.47
N MET A 112 -5.99 -12.48 -4.20
CA MET A 112 -6.99 -12.87 -5.21
C MET A 112 -7.08 -11.83 -6.34
N GLN A 113 -6.93 -10.55 -6.02
CA GLN A 113 -6.83 -9.45 -6.99
C GLN A 113 -5.49 -9.37 -7.73
N LYS A 114 -4.55 -10.29 -7.43
CA LYS A 114 -3.21 -10.39 -8.02
C LYS A 114 -2.36 -9.13 -7.84
N ALA A 115 -2.59 -8.38 -6.76
CA ALA A 115 -1.75 -7.25 -6.42
C ALA A 115 -0.30 -7.70 -6.18
N ASP A 116 0.66 -6.84 -6.51
CA ASP A 116 2.10 -7.10 -6.35
C ASP A 116 2.53 -7.02 -4.87
N GLY A 117 1.72 -6.40 -4.00
CA GLY A 117 1.95 -6.40 -2.55
C GLY A 117 1.17 -5.33 -1.77
N LEU A 118 1.62 -5.14 -0.53
CA LEU A 118 1.12 -4.18 0.43
C LEU A 118 2.29 -3.42 1.05
N VAL A 119 2.11 -2.12 1.31
CA VAL A 119 2.97 -1.29 2.15
C VAL A 119 2.10 -0.55 3.15
N THR A 120 2.46 -0.54 4.42
CA THR A 120 1.69 0.13 5.48
C THR A 120 2.65 0.70 6.53
N ASP A 121 2.28 1.83 7.13
CA ASP A 121 2.94 2.42 8.30
C ASP A 121 2.29 2.00 9.64
N GLY A 122 1.33 1.08 9.58
CA GLY A 122 0.64 0.49 10.74
C GLY A 122 0.99 -0.99 10.95
N ALA A 123 0.35 -1.61 11.94
CA ALA A 123 0.52 -3.02 12.21
C ALA A 123 -0.31 -3.91 11.28
N ILE A 124 0.15 -5.14 11.09
CA ILE A 124 -0.60 -6.21 10.43
C ILE A 124 -0.99 -7.19 11.54
N ALA A 125 -2.29 -7.43 11.73
CA ALA A 125 -2.78 -8.42 12.68
C ALA A 125 -2.82 -9.80 12.03
N THR A 126 -2.43 -10.84 12.79
CA THR A 126 -2.50 -12.26 12.38
C THR A 126 -1.84 -12.55 11.02
N LEU A 127 -0.56 -12.91 11.05
CA LEU A 127 -0.02 -13.86 10.07
C LEU A 127 -0.18 -15.24 10.70
N MET A 128 -1.12 -16.03 10.19
CA MET A 128 -1.09 -17.47 10.43
C MET A 128 0.09 -18.00 9.60
N TRP A 129 1.11 -18.54 10.28
CA TRP A 129 2.26 -19.17 9.65
C TRP A 129 1.87 -20.47 8.96
#